data_AF-A0A242A6S8-F1
#
_entry.id   AF-A0A242A6S8-F1
#
_cell.length_a   1.000
_cell.length_b   1.000
_cell.length_c   1.000
_cell.angle_alpha   90.00
_cell.angle_beta   90.00
_cell.angle_gamma   90.00
#
_symmetry.space_group_name_H-M   'P 1'
#
loop_
_entity.id
_entity.type
_entity.pdbx_description
1 polymer ?
#
loop_
_entity_poly.entity_id
_entity_poly.type
_entity_poly.pdbx_seq_one_letter_code
_entity_poly.pdbx_strand_id
1 'polypeptide(L)'
;MLPDIFYDSNGEIVWSAISATVSVISAVLVFAGVIMNIYTQRKIAKQQIDANLKAKARIEWINEVRHKSSDLISLLLSLQKKEIDYNEQWLKIEEASELLKLYFSYNDTEDVFDDVSFGDEGITFSEKAKRIIEKNDDNKGKNKYLRRCVDVLVDNFRNDSYRNIIGNKRRILKALKERQFHLEDLSEDIPDREIVFENGSTLMRYNSFPKKGSEIDFKDTKERIEHINKNLKKVDKLLEGYDKSINQFSVIISLYLKIEWDKAKNGE
;
A
#
# COMPACT_ATOMS: atom_id res chain seq x y z
N MET A 1 -21.08 -8.63 -77.32
CA MET A 1 -22.00 -7.71 -76.63
C MET A 1 -21.29 -6.49 -76.03
N LEU A 2 -20.05 -6.58 -75.51
CA LEU A 2 -19.26 -5.39 -75.12
C LEU A 2 -18.57 -4.63 -76.28
N PRO A 3 -18.11 -5.25 -77.38
CA PRO A 3 -17.38 -4.54 -78.43
C PRO A 3 -18.23 -3.49 -79.17
N ASP A 4 -19.52 -3.78 -79.36
CA ASP A 4 -20.47 -2.97 -80.14
C ASP A 4 -20.86 -1.65 -79.45
N ILE A 5 -20.42 -1.43 -78.20
CA ILE A 5 -20.65 -0.19 -77.44
C ILE A 5 -19.50 0.81 -77.66
N PHE A 6 -18.30 0.33 -78.01
CA PHE A 6 -17.08 1.14 -78.11
C PHE A 6 -16.63 1.42 -79.55
N TYR A 7 -17.22 0.73 -80.53
CA TYR A 7 -16.92 0.88 -81.96
C TYR A 7 -18.22 1.09 -82.75
N ASP A 8 -18.25 2.10 -83.61
CA ASP A 8 -19.34 2.30 -84.60
C ASP A 8 -19.20 1.28 -85.76
N SER A 9 -20.27 1.10 -86.54
CA SER A 9 -20.35 0.34 -87.79
C SER A 9 -19.22 0.58 -88.81
N ASN A 10 -18.49 1.69 -88.68
CA ASN A 10 -17.32 2.05 -89.51
C ASN A 10 -15.96 1.70 -88.86
N GLY A 11 -15.93 1.10 -87.67
CA GLY A 11 -14.71 0.76 -86.94
C GLY A 11 -14.07 1.91 -86.17
N GLU A 12 -14.71 3.09 -86.09
CA GLU A 12 -14.23 4.24 -85.31
C GLU A 12 -14.65 4.15 -83.85
N ILE A 13 -13.79 4.65 -82.96
CA ILE A 13 -14.00 4.63 -81.52
C ILE A 13 -15.06 5.66 -81.11
N VAL A 14 -16.11 5.20 -80.41
CA VAL A 14 -17.14 6.07 -79.85
C VAL A 14 -16.64 6.67 -78.53
N TRP A 15 -15.96 7.81 -78.62
CA TRP A 15 -15.35 8.50 -77.47
C TRP A 15 -16.36 8.86 -76.36
N SER A 16 -17.62 9.10 -76.69
CA SER A 16 -18.69 9.34 -75.72
C SER A 16 -19.02 8.09 -74.88
N ALA A 17 -18.97 6.90 -75.47
CA ALA A 17 -19.22 5.64 -74.77
C ALA A 17 -18.05 5.23 -73.86
N ILE A 18 -16.80 5.49 -74.30
CA ILE A 18 -15.61 5.37 -73.44
C ILE A 18 -15.70 6.33 -72.26
N SER A 19 -16.00 7.61 -72.52
CA SER A 19 -16.14 8.63 -71.48
C SER A 19 -17.24 8.29 -70.47
N ALA A 20 -18.40 7.80 -70.93
CA ALA A 20 -19.48 7.35 -70.06
C ALA A 20 -19.08 6.17 -69.18
N THR A 21 -18.34 5.20 -69.74
CA THR A 21 -17.88 4.02 -69.00
C THR A 21 -16.82 4.38 -67.95
N VAL A 22 -15.86 5.24 -68.30
CA VAL A 22 -14.85 5.75 -67.36
C VAL A 22 -15.51 6.57 -66.25
N SER A 23 -16.52 7.37 -66.57
CA SER A 23 -17.30 8.14 -65.59
C SER A 23 -18.04 7.24 -64.61
N VAL A 24 -18.68 6.16 -65.09
CA VAL A 24 -19.37 5.18 -64.24
C VAL A 24 -18.39 4.42 -63.33
N ILE A 25 -17.25 3.97 -63.86
CA ILE A 25 -16.22 3.29 -63.07
C ILE A 25 -15.66 4.24 -62.00
N SER A 26 -15.39 5.50 -62.38
CA SER A 26 -14.90 6.52 -61.45
C SER A 26 -15.93 6.79 -60.34
N ALA A 27 -17.22 6.90 -60.68
CA ALA A 27 -18.30 7.08 -59.72
C ALA A 27 -18.40 5.90 -58.74
N VAL A 28 -18.29 4.65 -59.21
CA VAL A 28 -18.30 3.45 -58.37
C VAL A 28 -17.10 3.41 -57.42
N LEU A 29 -15.90 3.77 -57.89
CA LEU A 29 -14.69 3.82 -57.07
C LEU A 29 -14.78 4.89 -55.98
N VAL A 30 -15.32 6.08 -56.30
CA VAL A 30 -15.57 7.14 -55.31
C VAL A 30 -16.59 6.67 -54.28
N PHE A 31 -17.68 6.01 -54.71
CA PHE A 31 -18.71 5.50 -53.80
C PHE A 31 -18.14 4.40 -52.87
N ALA A 32 -17.35 3.47 -53.40
CA ALA A 32 -16.66 2.45 -52.62
C ALA A 32 -15.66 3.07 -51.63
N GLY A 33 -14.92 4.12 -52.04
CA GLY A 33 -14.02 4.87 -51.20
C GLY A 33 -14.73 5.58 -50.03
N VAL A 34 -15.88 6.22 -50.31
CA VAL A 34 -16.72 6.86 -49.28
C VAL A 34 -17.26 5.83 -48.29
N ILE A 35 -17.76 4.68 -48.78
CA ILE A 35 -18.25 3.58 -47.94
C ILE A 35 -17.12 3.04 -47.05
N MET A 36 -15.95 2.75 -47.62
CA MET A 36 -14.79 2.30 -46.84
C MET A 36 -14.37 3.33 -45.79
N ASN A 37 -14.34 4.63 -46.14
CA ASN A 37 -14.00 5.70 -45.20
C ASN A 37 -14.99 5.75 -44.02
N ILE A 38 -16.30 5.63 -44.28
CA ILE A 38 -17.34 5.56 -43.24
C ILE A 38 -17.13 4.32 -42.35
N TYR A 39 -16.82 3.16 -42.92
CA TYR A 39 -16.54 1.94 -42.14
C TYR A 39 -15.28 2.08 -41.28
N THR A 40 -14.19 2.65 -41.81
CA THR A 40 -12.96 2.89 -41.05
C THR A 40 -13.18 3.91 -39.94
N GLN A 41 -13.89 5.02 -40.20
CA GLN A 41 -14.23 6.01 -39.17
C GLN A 41 -15.10 5.40 -38.07
N ARG A 42 -16.10 4.58 -38.43
CA ARG A 42 -16.92 3.85 -37.45
C ARG A 42 -16.10 2.86 -36.63
N LYS A 43 -15.14 2.17 -37.24
CA LYS A 43 -14.24 1.23 -36.53
C LYS A 43 -13.33 1.97 -35.55
N ILE A 44 -12.71 3.07 -35.98
CA ILE A 44 -11.87 3.93 -35.14
C ILE A 44 -12.70 4.52 -33.99
N ALA A 45 -13.90 5.04 -34.27
CA ALA A 45 -14.79 5.57 -33.24
C ALA A 45 -15.20 4.49 -32.23
N LYS A 46 -15.53 3.27 -32.67
CA LYS A 46 -15.81 2.14 -31.76
C LYS A 46 -14.60 1.78 -30.90
N GLN A 47 -13.40 1.73 -31.48
CA GLN A 47 -12.17 1.45 -30.74
C GLN A 47 -11.87 2.54 -29.70
N GLN A 48 -12.07 3.82 -30.05
CA GLN A 48 -11.94 4.94 -29.12
C GLN A 48 -12.99 4.89 -28.00
N ILE A 49 -14.24 4.55 -28.31
CA ILE A 49 -15.31 4.40 -27.30
C ILE A 49 -14.99 3.24 -26.34
N ASP A 50 -14.58 2.08 -26.85
CA ASP A 50 -14.23 0.92 -26.01
C ASP A 50 -13.00 1.21 -25.14
N ALA A 51 -11.95 1.82 -25.71
CA ALA A 51 -10.77 2.25 -24.95
C ALA A 51 -11.12 3.26 -23.86
N ASN A 52 -11.98 4.25 -24.16
CA ASN A 52 -12.42 5.24 -23.18
C ASN A 52 -13.30 4.62 -22.08
N LEU A 53 -14.19 3.69 -22.42
CA LEU A 53 -15.00 2.93 -21.45
C LEU A 53 -14.11 2.10 -20.52
N LYS A 54 -13.11 1.40 -21.06
CA LYS A 54 -12.12 0.63 -20.28
C LYS A 54 -11.30 1.53 -19.36
N ALA A 55 -10.77 2.63 -19.88
CA ALA A 55 -10.03 3.60 -19.08
C ALA A 55 -10.89 4.18 -17.94
N LYS A 56 -12.16 4.51 -18.22
CA LYS A 56 -13.11 5.00 -17.21
C LYS A 56 -13.38 3.96 -16.13
N ALA A 57 -13.69 2.71 -16.51
CA ALA A 57 -13.92 1.62 -15.57
C ALA A 57 -12.68 1.35 -14.71
N ARG A 58 -11.48 1.43 -15.29
CA ARG A 58 -10.21 1.29 -14.56
C ARG A 58 -9.97 2.43 -13.58
N ILE A 59 -10.26 3.68 -13.96
CA ILE A 59 -10.16 4.83 -13.06
C ILE A 59 -11.14 4.71 -11.89
N GLU A 60 -12.37 4.29 -12.17
CA GLU A 60 -13.39 4.04 -11.14
C GLU A 60 -12.92 2.95 -10.16
N TRP A 61 -12.42 1.82 -10.69
CA TRP A 61 -11.81 0.76 -9.90
C TRP A 61 -10.63 1.27 -9.05
N ILE A 62 -9.72 2.09 -9.60
CA ILE A 62 -8.60 2.69 -8.86
C ILE A 62 -9.10 3.56 -7.71
N ASN A 63 -10.15 4.35 -7.93
CA ASN A 63 -10.71 5.21 -6.90
C ASN A 63 -11.35 4.39 -5.78
N GLU A 64 -12.09 3.34 -6.11
CA GLU A 64 -12.66 2.43 -5.11
C GLU A 64 -11.57 1.76 -4.25
N VAL A 65 -10.51 1.23 -4.87
CA VAL A 65 -9.39 0.64 -4.13
C VAL A 65 -8.71 1.68 -3.24
N ARG A 66 -8.54 2.92 -3.71
CA ARG A 66 -7.98 4.02 -2.91
C ARG A 66 -8.87 4.34 -1.71
N HIS A 67 -10.18 4.44 -1.90
CA HIS A 67 -11.14 4.70 -0.83
C HIS A 67 -11.12 3.58 0.20
N LYS A 68 -11.26 2.31 -0.20
CA LYS A 68 -11.23 1.17 0.73
C LYS A 68 -9.90 1.01 1.46
N SER A 69 -8.78 1.30 0.81
CA SER A 69 -7.47 1.31 1.46
C SER A 69 -7.37 2.43 2.50
N SER A 70 -7.84 3.62 2.16
CA SER A 70 -7.88 4.77 3.07
C SER A 70 -8.80 4.53 4.27
N ASP A 71 -9.96 3.91 4.03
CA ASP A 71 -10.90 3.50 5.07
C ASP A 71 -10.21 2.52 6.02
N LEU A 72 -9.64 1.43 5.50
CA LEU A 72 -8.94 0.43 6.31
C LEU A 72 -7.83 1.07 7.16
N ILE A 73 -6.97 1.90 6.56
CA ILE A 73 -5.91 2.63 7.28
C ILE A 73 -6.49 3.48 8.41
N SER A 74 -7.53 4.25 8.11
CA SER A 74 -8.17 5.15 9.08
C SER A 74 -8.81 4.37 10.23
N LEU A 75 -9.45 3.23 9.92
CA LEU A 75 -10.07 2.37 10.90
C LEU A 75 -9.04 1.71 11.82
N LEU A 76 -7.88 1.29 11.28
CA LEU A 76 -6.79 0.72 12.07
C LEU A 76 -6.13 1.76 12.98
N LEU A 77 -5.87 2.96 12.47
CA LEU A 77 -5.36 4.09 13.27
C LEU A 77 -6.33 4.48 14.38
N SER A 78 -7.64 4.34 14.15
CA SER A 78 -8.65 4.64 15.15
C SER A 78 -8.55 3.69 16.36
N LEU A 79 -8.24 2.40 16.16
CA LEU A 79 -8.05 1.43 17.26
C LEU A 79 -6.96 1.86 18.25
N GLN A 80 -6.03 2.68 17.79
CA GLN A 80 -4.96 3.22 18.63
C GLN A 80 -5.44 4.32 19.60
N LYS A 81 -6.66 4.86 19.39
CA LYS A 81 -7.29 5.85 20.25
C LYS A 81 -7.97 5.16 21.45
N LYS A 82 -7.96 5.83 22.60
CA LYS A 82 -8.45 5.28 23.87
C LYS A 82 -9.98 5.14 23.96
N GLU A 83 -10.73 5.93 23.21
CA GLU A 83 -12.18 6.13 23.42
C GLU A 83 -13.07 5.25 22.53
N ILE A 84 -12.48 4.42 21.66
CA ILE A 84 -13.23 3.67 20.64
C ILE A 84 -13.64 2.29 21.18
N ASP A 85 -14.86 1.84 20.87
CA ASP A 85 -15.26 0.45 21.10
C ASP A 85 -14.54 -0.48 20.10
N TYR A 86 -13.74 -1.42 20.61
CA TYR A 86 -12.98 -2.33 19.75
C TYR A 86 -13.90 -3.19 18.89
N ASN A 87 -14.99 -3.74 19.44
CA ASN A 87 -15.83 -4.71 18.73
C ASN A 87 -16.59 -4.03 17.58
N GLU A 88 -17.13 -2.83 17.82
CA GLU A 88 -17.80 -2.06 16.77
C GLU A 88 -16.83 -1.69 15.65
N GLN A 89 -15.63 -1.25 16.02
CA GLN A 89 -14.60 -0.84 15.08
C GLN A 89 -14.02 -2.03 14.30
N TRP A 90 -13.90 -3.19 14.95
CA TRP A 90 -13.38 -4.42 14.37
C TRP A 90 -14.26 -4.95 13.25
N LEU A 91 -15.59 -4.91 13.41
CA LEU A 91 -16.52 -5.30 12.33
C LEU A 91 -16.32 -4.47 11.06
N LYS A 92 -16.10 -3.16 11.20
CA LYS A 92 -15.81 -2.26 10.07
C LYS A 92 -14.46 -2.58 9.42
N ILE A 93 -13.46 -2.95 10.22
CA ILE A 93 -12.14 -3.36 9.73
C ILE A 93 -12.24 -4.66 8.95
N GLU A 94 -12.95 -5.66 9.48
CA GLU A 94 -13.19 -6.93 8.79
C GLU A 94 -13.86 -6.69 7.44
N GLU A 95 -14.96 -5.92 7.41
CA GLU A 95 -15.66 -5.57 6.17
C GLU A 95 -14.74 -4.86 5.16
N ALA A 96 -14.06 -3.78 5.58
CA ALA A 96 -13.16 -3.03 4.71
C ALA A 96 -12.03 -3.91 4.17
N SER A 97 -11.48 -4.79 5.01
CA SER A 97 -10.41 -5.69 4.62
C SER A 97 -10.85 -6.75 3.62
N GLU A 98 -12.01 -7.38 3.83
CA GLU A 98 -12.52 -8.41 2.92
C GLU A 98 -12.87 -7.82 1.56
N LEU A 99 -13.53 -6.66 1.53
CA LEU A 99 -13.79 -5.94 0.28
C LEU A 99 -12.49 -5.59 -0.45
N LEU A 100 -11.48 -5.11 0.27
CA LEU A 100 -10.19 -4.78 -0.32
C LEU A 100 -9.49 -6.02 -0.89
N LYS A 101 -9.58 -7.17 -0.22
CA LYS A 101 -9.05 -8.45 -0.73
C LYS A 101 -9.74 -8.91 -2.02
N LEU A 102 -11.03 -8.59 -2.23
CA LEU A 102 -11.74 -8.92 -3.47
C LEU A 102 -11.15 -8.18 -4.68
N TYR A 103 -10.76 -6.92 -4.51
CA TYR A 103 -10.08 -6.15 -5.56
C TYR A 103 -8.73 -6.75 -5.95
N PHE A 104 -8.05 -7.43 -5.01
CA PHE A 104 -6.78 -8.13 -5.25
C PHE A 104 -6.95 -9.63 -5.50
N SER A 105 -8.06 -10.02 -6.13
CA SER A 105 -8.24 -11.41 -6.58
C SER A 105 -7.10 -11.85 -7.50
N TYR A 106 -6.75 -13.13 -7.39
CA TYR A 106 -5.74 -13.78 -8.21
C TYR A 106 -6.13 -15.25 -8.43
N ASN A 107 -5.71 -15.82 -9.56
CA ASN A 107 -6.08 -17.18 -9.96
C ASN A 107 -5.02 -18.23 -9.59
N ASP A 108 -3.86 -17.80 -9.09
CA ASP A 108 -2.78 -18.69 -8.71
C ASP A 108 -3.10 -19.44 -7.41
N THR A 109 -2.69 -20.69 -7.31
CA THR A 109 -2.82 -21.53 -6.10
C THR A 109 -1.54 -21.57 -5.26
N GLU A 110 -0.51 -20.81 -5.65
CA GLU A 110 0.76 -20.76 -4.93
C GLU A 110 0.58 -20.04 -3.60
N ASP A 111 0.80 -20.76 -2.50
CA ASP A 111 0.75 -20.21 -1.16
C ASP A 111 1.93 -19.27 -0.92
N VAL A 112 1.63 -18.09 -0.35
CA VAL A 112 2.59 -17.03 0.00
C VAL A 112 2.52 -16.70 1.48
N PHE A 113 1.99 -17.61 2.31
CA PHE A 113 1.80 -17.39 3.74
C PHE A 113 3.09 -16.99 4.46
N ASP A 114 4.20 -17.67 4.14
CA ASP A 114 5.53 -17.46 4.74
C ASP A 114 6.31 -16.30 4.11
N ASP A 115 5.83 -15.78 2.98
CA ASP A 115 6.52 -14.74 2.22
C ASP A 115 6.29 -13.33 2.79
N VAL A 116 5.24 -13.15 3.63
CA VAL A 116 4.88 -11.89 4.25
C VAL A 116 4.51 -12.14 5.71
N SER A 117 5.16 -11.41 6.61
CA SER A 117 4.98 -11.54 8.06
C SER A 117 5.03 -10.18 8.75
N PHE A 118 4.80 -10.16 10.06
CA PHE A 118 4.93 -8.98 10.90
C PHE A 118 6.06 -9.14 11.90
N GLY A 119 6.79 -8.06 12.13
CA GLY A 119 7.86 -7.99 13.12
C GLY A 119 8.07 -6.57 13.65
N ASP A 120 9.19 -6.37 14.35
CA ASP A 120 9.57 -5.11 14.98
C ASP A 120 9.62 -3.91 13.99
N GLU A 121 9.84 -4.17 12.70
CA GLU A 121 9.92 -3.17 11.64
C GLU A 121 8.63 -3.05 10.81
N GLY A 122 7.53 -3.62 11.29
CA GLY A 122 6.25 -3.68 10.58
C GLY A 122 6.13 -4.90 9.69
N ILE A 123 5.67 -4.71 8.45
CA ILE A 123 5.52 -5.78 7.46
C ILE A 123 6.90 -6.18 6.92
N THR A 124 7.22 -7.46 7.05
CA THR A 124 8.47 -8.06 6.57
C THR A 124 8.18 -8.97 5.38
N PHE A 125 9.01 -8.86 4.35
CA PHE A 125 8.90 -9.62 3.11
C PHE A 125 10.07 -10.58 2.94
N SER A 126 9.81 -11.76 2.39
CA SER A 126 10.87 -12.62 1.86
C SER A 126 11.57 -11.94 0.68
N GLU A 127 12.81 -12.36 0.38
CA GLU A 127 13.57 -11.79 -0.73
C GLU A 127 12.87 -11.99 -2.09
N LYS A 128 12.05 -13.04 -2.23
CA LYS A 128 11.20 -13.25 -3.40
C LYS A 128 10.06 -12.24 -3.45
N ALA A 129 9.32 -12.08 -2.35
CA ALA A 129 8.19 -11.16 -2.27
C ALA A 129 8.60 -9.70 -2.45
N LYS A 130 9.73 -9.30 -1.85
CA LYS A 130 10.28 -7.95 -1.94
C LYS A 130 10.56 -7.55 -3.40
N ARG A 131 11.22 -8.43 -4.15
CA ARG A 131 11.51 -8.22 -5.59
C ARG A 131 10.25 -8.03 -6.44
N ILE A 132 9.12 -8.61 -6.03
CA ILE A 132 7.86 -8.51 -6.77
C ILE A 132 7.08 -7.25 -6.37
N ILE A 133 7.00 -6.92 -5.07
CA ILE A 133 6.26 -5.74 -4.59
C ILE A 133 6.93 -4.43 -4.99
N GLU A 134 8.25 -4.34 -4.86
CA GLU A 134 9.02 -3.11 -5.11
C GLU A 134 9.26 -2.83 -6.60
N LYS A 135 8.81 -3.75 -7.46
CA LYS A 135 8.87 -3.61 -8.91
C LYS A 135 8.03 -2.42 -9.37
N ASN A 136 8.60 -1.45 -10.11
CA ASN A 136 7.92 -0.19 -10.45
C ASN A 136 7.29 -0.15 -11.85
N ASP A 137 7.57 -1.13 -12.70
CA ASP A 137 7.16 -1.18 -14.12
C ASP A 137 5.82 -1.88 -14.33
N ASP A 138 5.49 -2.90 -13.54
CA ASP A 138 4.20 -3.58 -13.64
C ASP A 138 3.69 -4.13 -12.29
N ASN A 139 2.44 -4.58 -12.30
CA ASN A 139 1.76 -5.17 -11.14
C ASN A 139 1.64 -6.71 -11.23
N LYS A 140 2.41 -7.35 -12.12
CA LYS A 140 2.31 -8.78 -12.35
C LYS A 140 2.70 -9.56 -11.09
N GLY A 141 1.79 -10.40 -10.61
CA GLY A 141 2.00 -11.23 -9.43
C GLY A 141 1.94 -10.48 -8.09
N LYS A 142 1.63 -9.17 -8.07
CA LYS A 142 1.54 -8.40 -6.81
C LYS A 142 0.27 -8.71 -6.02
N ASN A 143 -0.84 -9.04 -6.67
CA ASN A 143 -2.15 -9.24 -6.04
C ASN A 143 -2.12 -10.22 -4.87
N LYS A 144 -1.43 -11.37 -5.01
CA LYS A 144 -1.31 -12.36 -3.94
C LYS A 144 -0.59 -11.81 -2.71
N TYR A 145 0.47 -11.03 -2.91
CA TYR A 145 1.21 -10.39 -1.84
C TYR A 145 0.44 -9.24 -1.21
N LEU A 146 -0.30 -8.44 -2.00
CA LEU A 146 -1.18 -7.39 -1.47
C LEU A 146 -2.28 -7.95 -0.58
N ARG A 147 -2.93 -9.04 -1.02
CA ARG A 147 -3.93 -9.73 -0.21
C ARG A 147 -3.32 -10.19 1.11
N ARG A 148 -2.13 -10.80 1.06
CA ARG A 148 -1.41 -11.23 2.26
C ARG A 148 -0.99 -10.05 3.15
N CYS A 149 -0.58 -8.91 2.58
CA CYS A 149 -0.31 -7.70 3.35
C CYS A 149 -1.55 -7.26 4.14
N VAL A 150 -2.73 -7.29 3.52
CA VAL A 150 -3.98 -6.97 4.21
C VAL A 150 -4.25 -7.97 5.34
N ASP A 151 -4.08 -9.27 5.09
CA ASP A 151 -4.25 -10.31 6.12
C ASP A 151 -3.32 -10.07 7.32
N VAL A 152 -2.02 -9.94 7.06
CA VAL A 152 -1.01 -9.68 8.10
C VAL A 152 -1.35 -8.40 8.85
N LEU A 153 -1.64 -7.31 8.14
CA LEU A 153 -1.98 -6.04 8.76
C LEU A 153 -3.16 -6.18 9.72
N VAL A 154 -4.26 -6.80 9.28
CA VAL A 154 -5.47 -6.98 10.10
C VAL A 154 -5.23 -7.93 11.26
N ASP A 155 -4.61 -9.08 11.01
CA ASP A 155 -4.35 -10.11 12.04
C ASP A 155 -3.54 -9.56 13.21
N ASN A 156 -2.62 -8.62 12.98
CA ASN A 156 -1.86 -8.00 14.06
C ASN A 156 -2.73 -7.15 15.01
N PHE A 157 -3.80 -6.55 14.52
CA PHE A 157 -4.73 -5.75 15.35
C PHE A 157 -5.82 -6.60 16.01
N ARG A 158 -5.92 -7.88 15.66
CA ARG A 158 -6.95 -8.79 16.16
C ARG A 158 -6.88 -8.95 17.67
N ASN A 159 -8.03 -9.28 18.26
CA ASN A 159 -8.22 -9.51 19.70
C ASN A 159 -7.73 -8.34 20.58
N ASP A 160 -7.87 -7.11 20.07
CA ASP A 160 -7.45 -5.89 20.75
C ASP A 160 -5.95 -5.89 21.14
N SER A 161 -5.13 -6.59 20.33
CA SER A 161 -3.70 -6.82 20.61
C SER A 161 -2.96 -5.52 20.89
N TYR A 162 -3.19 -4.47 20.09
CA TYR A 162 -2.56 -3.17 20.27
C TYR A 162 -2.82 -2.57 21.66
N ARG A 163 -4.08 -2.57 22.12
CA ARG A 163 -4.42 -2.03 23.45
C ARG A 163 -3.90 -2.92 24.57
N ASN A 164 -3.90 -4.23 24.38
CA ASN A 164 -3.29 -5.17 25.32
C ASN A 164 -1.79 -4.88 25.51
N ILE A 165 -1.06 -4.60 24.42
CA ILE A 165 0.36 -4.22 24.45
C ILE A 165 0.56 -2.88 25.16
N ILE A 166 -0.27 -1.86 24.86
CA ILE A 166 -0.22 -0.59 25.59
C ILE A 166 -0.51 -0.78 27.08
N GLY A 167 -1.50 -1.61 27.42
CA GLY A 167 -1.83 -1.96 28.80
C GLY A 167 -0.64 -2.60 29.50
N ASN A 168 0.04 -3.54 28.84
CA ASN A 168 1.27 -4.16 29.32
C ASN A 168 2.38 -3.11 29.51
N LYS A 169 2.61 -2.22 28.54
CA LYS A 169 3.57 -1.11 28.65
C LYS A 169 3.33 -0.26 29.90
N ARG A 170 2.07 0.09 30.19
CA ARG A 170 1.72 0.85 31.40
C ARG A 170 2.05 0.09 32.69
N ARG A 171 1.80 -1.22 32.73
CA ARG A 171 2.15 -2.08 33.87
C ARG A 171 3.67 -2.16 34.08
N ILE A 172 4.42 -2.36 33.00
CA ILE A 172 5.89 -2.38 33.00
C ILE A 172 6.44 -1.03 33.49
N LEU A 173 5.92 0.09 32.99
CA LEU A 173 6.34 1.43 33.42
C LEU A 173 6.03 1.69 34.90
N LYS A 174 4.91 1.21 35.42
CA LYS A 174 4.59 1.30 36.85
C LYS A 174 5.60 0.51 37.69
N ALA A 175 5.86 -0.74 37.31
CA ALA A 175 6.84 -1.58 37.99
C ALA A 175 8.26 -0.98 37.92
N LEU A 176 8.63 -0.38 36.78
CA LEU A 176 9.90 0.31 36.63
C LEU A 176 10.04 1.47 37.61
N LYS A 177 9.01 2.32 37.73
CA LYS A 177 9.01 3.46 38.66
C LYS A 177 9.14 3.01 40.12
N GLU A 178 8.39 1.98 40.51
CA GLU A 178 8.47 1.42 41.87
C GLU A 178 9.88 0.89 42.19
N ARG A 179 10.53 0.25 41.20
CA ARG A 179 11.90 -0.26 41.36
C ARG A 179 12.95 0.84 41.36
N GLN A 180 12.75 1.89 40.57
CA GLN A 180 13.62 3.07 40.58
C GLN A 180 13.58 3.75 41.95
N PHE A 181 12.39 3.96 42.51
CA PHE A 181 12.23 4.49 43.86
C PHE A 181 12.93 3.61 44.91
N HIS A 182 12.78 2.28 44.82
CA HIS A 182 13.50 1.36 45.70
C HIS A 182 15.02 1.45 45.54
N LEU A 183 15.52 1.65 44.32
CA LEU A 183 16.96 1.82 44.08
C LEU A 183 17.48 3.12 44.71
N GLU A 184 16.72 4.20 44.60
CA GLU A 184 17.01 5.49 45.24
C GLU A 184 17.11 5.32 46.77
N ASP A 185 16.16 4.62 47.39
CA ASP A 185 16.16 4.31 48.83
C ASP A 185 17.40 3.49 49.27
N LEU A 186 17.91 2.62 48.40
CA LEU A 186 19.10 1.79 48.66
C LEU A 186 20.42 2.52 48.38
N SER A 187 20.37 3.74 47.84
CA SER A 187 21.53 4.47 47.35
C SER A 187 21.87 5.71 48.16
N GLU A 188 23.15 6.02 48.24
CA GLU A 188 23.70 7.28 48.72
C GLU A 188 24.30 8.03 47.54
N ASP A 189 23.84 9.27 47.35
CA ASP A 189 24.33 10.16 46.30
C ASP A 189 25.52 10.96 46.82
N ILE A 190 26.68 10.76 46.21
CA ILE A 190 27.91 11.48 46.54
C ILE A 190 28.16 12.50 45.43
N PRO A 191 28.41 13.78 45.77
CA PRO A 191 28.72 14.80 44.77
C PRO A 191 29.99 14.39 43.99
N ASP A 192 29.89 14.33 42.67
CA ASP A 192 30.95 13.91 41.76
C ASP A 192 31.71 15.12 41.20
N ARG A 193 30.98 15.99 40.48
CA ARG A 193 31.57 17.16 39.83
C ARG A 193 30.54 18.25 39.56
N GLU A 194 30.98 19.49 39.59
CA GLU A 194 30.19 20.65 39.19
C GLU A 194 30.33 20.89 37.68
N ILE A 195 29.21 21.03 36.98
CA ILE A 195 29.15 21.32 35.54
C ILE A 195 28.71 22.78 35.37
N VAL A 196 29.61 23.61 34.85
CA VAL A 196 29.32 25.01 34.50
C VAL A 196 28.88 25.06 33.04
N PHE A 197 27.69 25.60 32.78
CA PHE A 197 27.18 25.83 31.43
C PHE A 197 27.62 27.21 30.90
N GLU A 198 27.62 27.38 29.57
CA GLU A 198 28.05 28.63 28.92
C GLU A 198 27.24 29.87 29.33
N ASN A 199 26.01 29.68 29.78
CA ASN A 199 25.15 30.75 30.32
C ASN A 199 25.47 31.12 31.79
N GLY A 200 26.53 30.54 32.37
CA GLY A 200 26.95 30.78 33.76
C GLY A 200 26.18 29.99 34.81
N SER A 201 25.21 29.13 34.43
CA SER A 201 24.53 28.25 35.39
C SER A 201 25.40 27.05 35.76
N THR A 202 25.26 26.57 37.00
CA THR A 202 26.00 25.40 37.50
C THR A 202 25.06 24.27 37.93
N LEU A 203 25.46 23.03 37.63
CA LEU A 203 24.76 21.81 38.01
C LEU A 203 25.73 20.85 38.69
N MET A 204 25.40 20.44 39.92
CA MET A 204 26.16 19.42 40.63
C MET A 204 25.74 18.03 40.13
N ARG A 205 26.68 17.27 39.57
CA ARG A 205 26.48 15.87 39.23
C ARG A 205 26.74 15.02 40.48
N TYR A 206 25.91 14.01 40.70
CA TYR A 206 26.06 13.05 41.78
C TYR A 206 26.35 11.65 41.20
N ASN A 207 27.13 10.87 41.93
CA ASN A 207 27.31 9.44 41.71
C ASN A 207 26.55 8.68 42.80
N SER A 208 25.68 7.75 42.39
CA SER A 208 24.90 6.92 43.31
C SER A 208 25.67 5.64 43.67
N PHE A 209 25.88 5.41 44.95
CA PHE A 209 26.53 4.22 45.50
C PHE A 209 25.57 3.45 46.42
N PRO A 210 25.72 2.13 46.59
CA PRO A 210 24.92 1.41 47.58
C PRO A 210 25.19 1.93 48.98
N LYS A 211 24.14 2.09 49.79
CA LYS A 211 24.27 2.29 51.24
C LYS A 211 25.00 1.11 51.87
N LYS A 212 25.70 1.38 52.97
CA LYS A 212 26.40 0.31 53.71
C LYS A 212 25.41 -0.74 54.20
N GLY A 213 25.63 -2.00 53.83
CA GLY A 213 24.75 -3.12 54.15
C GLY A 213 23.60 -3.36 53.16
N SER A 214 23.46 -2.54 52.11
CA SER A 214 22.48 -2.73 51.03
C SER A 214 23.10 -3.19 49.71
N GLU A 215 24.39 -3.54 49.69
CA GLU A 215 25.16 -3.75 48.46
C GLU A 215 24.57 -4.85 47.57
N ILE A 216 24.09 -5.94 48.19
CA ILE A 216 23.46 -7.06 47.48
C ILE A 216 22.11 -6.64 46.89
N ASP A 217 21.25 -6.00 47.69
CA ASP A 217 19.90 -5.58 47.29
C ASP A 217 19.94 -4.47 46.23
N PHE A 218 20.93 -3.58 46.32
CA PHE A 218 21.20 -2.56 45.31
C PHE A 218 21.56 -3.19 43.97
N LYS A 219 22.46 -4.19 43.98
CA LYS A 219 22.86 -4.91 42.77
C LYS A 219 21.69 -5.68 42.16
N ASP A 220 20.93 -6.44 42.95
CA ASP A 220 19.75 -7.18 42.47
C ASP A 220 18.69 -6.23 41.89
N THR A 221 18.41 -5.11 42.57
CA THR A 221 17.45 -4.11 42.09
C THR A 221 17.90 -3.50 40.75
N LYS A 222 19.19 -3.19 40.61
CA LYS A 222 19.77 -2.65 39.37
C LYS A 222 19.65 -3.64 38.21
N GLU A 223 20.01 -4.91 38.41
CA GLU A 223 19.88 -5.97 37.40
C GLU A 223 18.42 -6.17 36.97
N ARG A 224 17.47 -6.13 37.92
CA ARG A 224 16.04 -6.19 37.61
C ARG A 224 15.57 -4.99 36.79
N ILE A 225 16.01 -3.77 37.13
CA ILE A 225 15.70 -2.57 36.35
C ILE A 225 16.22 -2.71 34.91
N GLU A 226 17.44 -3.21 34.71
CA GLU A 226 18.00 -3.47 33.38
C GLU A 226 17.15 -4.48 32.60
N HIS A 227 16.71 -5.56 33.25
CA HIS A 227 15.81 -6.54 32.62
C HIS A 227 14.45 -5.93 32.24
N ILE A 228 13.86 -5.12 33.13
CA ILE A 228 12.60 -4.40 32.87
C ILE A 228 12.77 -3.44 31.69
N ASN A 229 13.87 -2.67 31.63
CA ASN A 229 14.18 -1.78 30.52
C ASN A 229 14.33 -2.52 29.20
N LYS A 230 14.96 -3.71 29.19
CA LYS A 230 15.05 -4.56 28.00
C LYS A 230 13.67 -5.01 27.51
N ASN A 231 12.78 -5.37 28.43
CA ASN A 231 11.41 -5.75 28.09
C ASN A 231 10.59 -4.56 27.58
N LEU A 232 10.75 -3.38 28.20
CA LEU A 232 10.12 -2.13 27.74
C LEU A 232 10.54 -1.79 26.30
N LYS A 233 11.84 -1.90 25.99
CA LYS A 233 12.35 -1.67 24.63
C LYS A 233 11.75 -2.61 23.60
N LYS A 234 11.51 -3.89 23.95
CA LYS A 234 10.82 -4.83 23.05
C LYS A 234 9.37 -4.43 22.80
N VAL A 235 8.67 -3.99 23.85
CA VAL A 235 7.29 -3.51 23.75
C VAL A 235 7.20 -2.24 22.90
N ASP A 236 8.14 -1.31 23.08
CA ASP A 236 8.22 -0.09 22.28
C ASP A 236 8.44 -0.39 20.80
N LYS A 237 9.39 -1.27 20.48
CA LYS A 237 9.61 -1.73 19.10
C LYS A 237 8.37 -2.37 18.48
N LEU A 238 7.67 -3.20 19.25
CA LEU A 238 6.45 -3.84 18.76
C LEU A 238 5.38 -2.79 18.42
N LEU A 239 5.19 -1.79 19.28
CA LEU A 239 4.27 -0.67 19.04
C LEU A 239 4.68 0.16 17.82
N GLU A 240 5.98 0.45 17.64
CA GLU A 240 6.49 1.11 16.43
C GLU A 240 6.22 0.27 15.18
N GLY A 241 6.29 -1.07 15.28
CA GLY A 241 5.95 -2.00 14.20
C GLY A 241 4.53 -1.83 13.68
N TYR A 242 3.56 -1.56 14.56
CA TYR A 242 2.17 -1.28 14.16
C TYR A 242 2.08 -0.04 13.28
N ASP A 243 2.68 1.08 13.70
CA ASP A 243 2.67 2.32 12.92
C ASP A 243 3.43 2.17 11.59
N LYS A 244 4.58 1.51 11.63
CA LYS A 244 5.37 1.20 10.42
C LYS A 244 4.58 0.34 9.43
N SER A 245 3.85 -0.66 9.91
CA SER A 245 3.07 -1.55 9.05
C SER A 245 1.96 -0.83 8.29
N ILE A 246 1.25 0.10 8.95
CA ILE A 246 0.22 0.94 8.31
C ILE A 246 0.86 1.83 7.24
N ASN A 247 1.99 2.46 7.56
CA ASN A 247 2.70 3.33 6.63
C ASN A 247 3.26 2.55 5.42
N GLN A 248 3.85 1.38 5.65
CA GLN A 248 4.34 0.50 4.58
C GLN A 248 3.20 0.06 3.67
N PHE A 249 2.08 -0.36 4.24
CA PHE A 249 0.89 -0.72 3.46
C PHE A 249 0.42 0.45 2.57
N SER A 250 0.34 1.66 3.12
CA SER A 250 -0.01 2.87 2.38
C SER A 250 0.93 3.14 1.20
N VAL A 251 2.24 3.01 1.40
CA VAL A 251 3.25 3.16 0.34
C VAL A 251 3.09 2.09 -0.74
N ILE A 252 2.93 0.83 -0.35
CA ILE A 252 2.79 -0.30 -1.27
C ILE A 252 1.54 -0.14 -2.16
N ILE A 253 0.39 0.19 -1.55
CA ILE A 253 -0.85 0.45 -2.30
C ILE A 253 -0.71 1.66 -3.22
N SER A 254 -0.08 2.73 -2.75
CA SER A 254 0.14 3.93 -3.57
C SER A 254 0.96 3.62 -4.81
N LEU A 255 2.03 2.83 -4.67
CA LEU A 255 2.84 2.37 -5.80
C LEU A 255 2.03 1.50 -6.75
N TYR A 256 1.28 0.54 -6.23
CA TYR A 256 0.43 -0.32 -7.04
C TYR A 256 -0.59 0.49 -7.87
N LEU A 257 -1.30 1.43 -7.23
CA LEU A 257 -2.30 2.26 -7.88
C LEU A 257 -1.68 3.26 -8.87
N LYS A 258 -0.46 3.71 -8.63
CA LYS A 258 0.30 4.54 -9.57
C LYS A 258 0.49 3.82 -10.91
N ILE A 259 0.91 2.55 -10.85
CA ILE A 259 1.11 1.72 -12.06
C ILE A 259 -0.22 1.50 -12.79
N GLU A 260 -1.30 1.21 -12.07
CA GLU A 260 -2.63 1.06 -12.68
C GLU A 260 -3.14 2.35 -13.32
N TRP A 261 -2.85 3.49 -12.69
CA TRP A 261 -3.22 4.81 -13.20
C TRP A 261 -2.47 5.15 -14.49
N ASP A 262 -1.16 4.86 -14.55
CA ASP A 262 -0.36 5.13 -15.73
C ASP A 262 -0.81 4.24 -16.90
N LYS A 263 -1.19 2.98 -16.64
CA LYS A 263 -1.83 2.10 -17.64
C LYS A 263 -3.18 2.63 -18.12
N ALA A 264 -4.04 3.09 -17.20
CA ALA A 264 -5.34 3.66 -17.54
C ALA A 264 -5.21 4.88 -18.45
N LYS A 265 -4.19 5.74 -18.22
CA LYS A 265 -3.88 6.88 -19.07
C LYS A 265 -3.41 6.48 -20.47
N ASN A 266 -2.68 5.38 -20.58
CA ASN A 266 -2.16 4.86 -21.84
C ASN A 266 -3.19 4.01 -22.62
N GLY A 267 -4.36 3.71 -22.02
CA GLY A 267 -5.38 2.86 -22.63
C GLY A 267 -5.02 1.37 -22.65
N GLU A 268 -4.08 0.97 -21.78
CA GLU A 268 -3.67 -0.42 -21.54
C GLU A 268 -4.57 -1.13 -20.52
#